data_AF-A0A969EP57-F1
#
_entry.id   AF-A0A969EP57-F1
#
_cell.length_a   1.000
_cell.length_b   1.000
_cell.length_c   1.000
_cell.angle_alpha   90.00
_cell.angle_beta   90.00
_cell.angle_gamma   90.00
#
_symmetry.space_group_name_H-M   'P 1'
#
loop_
_entity.id
_entity.type
_entity.pdbx_description
1 polymer ?
#
loop_
_entity_poly.entity_id
_entity_poly.type
_entity_poly.pdbx_seq_one_letter_code
_entity_poly.pdbx_strand_id
1 'polypeptide(L)' 'MEVKGPNGKLSHTFPAVVTISVDGNTLNVARDGDEPRARAMHGMTRALIQNMVTGVSDGFQKVLQIEGVGYRAEMDGK' A
#
# COMPACT_ATOMS: atom_id res chain seq x y z
N MET A 1 -4.28 10.86 4.59
CA MET A 1 -4.75 10.62 3.22
C MET A 1 -5.64 9.38 3.25
N GLU A 2 -6.82 9.46 2.63
CA GLU A 2 -7.76 8.33 2.56
C GLU A 2 -7.88 7.84 1.13
N VAL A 3 -7.88 6.52 0.94
CA VAL A 3 -8.09 5.85 -0.34
C VAL A 3 -9.31 4.94 -0.19
N LYS A 4 -10.25 5.06 -1.12
CA LYS A 4 -11.53 4.33 -1.13
C LYS A 4 -11.64 3.51 -2.40
N GLY A 5 -12.17 2.30 -2.28
CA GLY A 5 -12.36 1.37 -3.38
C GLY A 5 -13.44 0.32 -3.07
N PRO A 6 -13.70 -0.61 -4.01
CA PRO A 6 -14.72 -1.63 -3.85
C PRO A 6 -14.51 -2.54 -2.63
N ASN A 7 -13.27 -2.82 -2.23
CA ASN A 7 -12.95 -3.66 -1.07
C ASN A 7 -12.91 -2.88 0.26
N GLY A 8 -13.24 -1.58 0.26
CA GLY A 8 -13.35 -0.75 1.46
C GLY A 8 -12.54 0.54 1.41
N LYS A 9 -12.07 0.98 2.58
CA LYS A 9 -11.30 2.23 2.73
C LYS A 9 -10.03 2.00 3.55
N LEU A 10 -8.94 2.63 3.14
CA LEU A 10 -7.68 2.68 3.87
C LEU A 10 -7.32 4.13 4.18
N SER A 11 -6.84 4.38 5.39
CA SER A 11 -6.38 5.71 5.82
C SER A 11 -4.98 5.60 6.38
N HIS A 12 -4.11 6.51 5.95
CA HIS A 12 -2.73 6.59 6.42
C HIS A 12 -2.28 8.04 6.55
N THR A 13 -1.48 8.33 7.57
CA THR A 13 -0.87 9.64 7.81
C THR A 13 0.56 9.62 7.31
N PHE A 14 0.88 10.49 6.36
CA PHE A 14 2.22 10.60 5.78
C PHE A 14 3.00 11.72 6.44
N PRO A 15 4.34 11.57 6.59
CA PRO A 15 5.18 12.63 7.13
C PRO A 15 5.20 13.86 6.20
N ALA A 16 5.24 15.06 6.78
CA ALA A 16 5.15 16.34 6.07
C ALA A 16 6.36 16.69 5.17
N VAL A 17 7.32 15.76 5.00
CA VAL A 17 8.53 15.95 4.17
C VAL A 17 8.23 15.74 2.67
N VAL A 18 7.02 15.24 2.35
CA VAL A 18 6.58 14.99 0.98
C VAL A 18 5.22 15.62 0.75
N THR A 19 5.07 16.26 -0.39
CA THR A 19 3.81 16.88 -0.83
C THR A 19 3.08 15.90 -1.74
N ILE A 20 1.81 15.67 -1.46
CA ILE A 20 0.97 14.74 -2.23
C ILE A 20 -0.13 15.58 -2.92
N SER A 21 -0.17 15.56 -4.25
CA SER A 21 -1.19 16.24 -5.05
C SER A 21 -1.94 15.25 -5.94
N VAL A 22 -3.23 15.49 -6.12
CA VAL A 22 -4.10 14.71 -7.01
C VAL A 22 -4.43 15.59 -8.21
N ASP A 23 -4.04 15.16 -9.40
CA ASP A 23 -4.34 15.83 -10.67
C ASP A 23 -5.21 14.90 -11.53
N GLY A 24 -6.52 15.07 -11.40
CA GLY A 24 -7.52 14.22 -12.04
C GLY A 24 -7.33 12.74 -11.71
N ASN A 25 -6.86 11.97 -12.70
CA ASN A 25 -6.61 10.54 -12.60
C ASN A 25 -5.19 10.17 -12.15
N THR A 26 -4.30 11.15 -11.97
CA THR A 26 -2.90 10.91 -11.63
C THR A 26 -2.60 11.47 -10.25
N LEU A 27 -1.79 10.73 -9.49
CA LEU A 27 -1.40 11.11 -8.13
C LEU A 27 0.11 11.39 -8.12
N ASN A 28 0.46 12.63 -7.83
CA ASN A 28 1.82 13.11 -7.83
C ASN A 28 2.34 13.23 -6.41
N VAL A 29 3.47 12.58 -6.14
CA VAL A 29 4.21 12.73 -4.89
C VAL A 29 5.44 13.56 -5.21
N ALA A 30 5.56 14.73 -4.62
CA ALA A 30 6.70 15.63 -4.74
C ALA A 30 7.47 15.67 -3.41
N ARG A 31 8.75 16.01 -3.51
CA ARG A 31 9.65 16.20 -2.36
C ARG A 31 10.25 17.59 -2.48
N ASP A 32 10.46 18.24 -1.35
CA ASP A 32 10.94 19.63 -1.34
C ASP A 32 12.48 19.73 -1.38
N GLY A 33 13.20 18.60 -1.22
CA GLY A 33 14.66 18.57 -1.15
C GLY A 33 15.30 17.23 -1.53
N ASP A 34 16.63 17.24 -1.61
CA ASP A 34 17.49 16.12 -2.05
C ASP A 34 18.20 15.35 -0.94
N GLU A 35 17.82 15.62 0.31
CA GLU A 35 18.35 14.92 1.46
C GLU A 35 18.07 13.41 1.37
N PRO A 36 18.99 12.54 1.84
CA PRO A 36 18.79 11.10 1.86
C PRO A 36 17.46 10.68 2.50
N ARG A 37 17.05 11.37 3.57
CA ARG A 37 15.78 11.13 4.27
C ARG A 37 14.57 11.50 3.41
N ALA A 38 14.61 12.65 2.72
CA ALA A 38 13.53 13.08 1.84
C ALA A 38 13.34 12.10 0.66
N ARG A 39 14.44 11.63 0.06
CA ARG A 39 14.41 10.60 -0.99
C ARG A 39 13.81 9.27 -0.52
N ALA A 40 14.21 8.78 0.65
CA ALA A 40 13.66 7.55 1.22
C ALA A 40 12.16 7.67 1.50
N MET A 41 11.73 8.80 2.08
CA MET A 41 10.32 9.07 2.38
C MET A 41 9.46 9.21 1.13
N HIS A 42 10.00 9.80 0.06
CA HIS A 42 9.34 9.90 -1.24
C HIS A 42 9.04 8.53 -1.83
N GLY A 43 10.06 7.66 -1.92
CA GLY A 43 9.89 6.30 -2.42
C GLY A 43 8.92 5.46 -1.59
N MET A 44 9.03 5.54 -0.26
CA MET A 44 8.13 4.86 0.68
C MET A 44 6.69 5.33 0.50
N THR A 45 6.45 6.64 0.45
CA THR A 45 5.11 7.22 0.34
C THR A 45 4.44 6.83 -0.97
N ARG A 46 5.17 6.93 -2.09
CA ARG A 46 4.68 6.46 -3.39
C ARG A 46 4.28 4.99 -3.35
N ALA A 47 5.15 4.12 -2.85
CA ALA A 47 4.90 2.68 -2.80
C ALA A 47 3.69 2.36 -1.89
N LEU A 48 3.57 3.03 -0.75
CA LEU A 48 2.48 2.79 0.18
C LEU A 48 1.13 3.23 -0.41
N ILE A 49 1.07 4.38 -1.08
CA ILE A 49 -0.15 4.85 -1.77
C ILE A 49 -0.54 3.86 -2.87
N GLN A 50 0.42 3.41 -3.68
CA GLN A 50 0.16 2.40 -4.72
C GLN A 50 -0.43 1.12 -4.10
N ASN A 51 0.18 0.61 -3.03
CA ASN A 51 -0.28 -0.60 -2.35
C ASN A 51 -1.67 -0.40 -1.73
N MET A 52 -1.96 0.78 -1.19
CA MET A 52 -3.29 1.10 -0.68
C MET A 52 -4.35 1.09 -1.79
N VAL A 53 -4.04 1.65 -2.96
CA VAL A 53 -4.94 1.65 -4.14
C VAL A 53 -5.18 0.21 -4.61
N THR A 54 -4.13 -0.57 -4.84
CA THR A 54 -4.24 -1.99 -5.22
C THR A 54 -5.01 -2.79 -4.17
N GLY A 55 -4.75 -2.56 -2.88
CA GLY A 55 -5.45 -3.27 -1.80
C GLY A 55 -6.95 -3.02 -1.76
N VAL A 56 -7.41 -1.78 -1.98
CA VAL A 56 -8.86 -1.49 -1.99
C VAL A 56 -9.56 -1.82 -3.31
N SER A 57 -8.80 -2.05 -4.40
CA SER A 57 -9.34 -2.38 -5.73
C SER A 57 -9.28 -3.87 -6.03
N ASP A 58 -8.09 -4.45 -6.03
CA ASP A 58 -7.84 -5.84 -6.41
C ASP A 58 -7.81 -6.78 -5.20
N GLY A 59 -7.52 -6.26 -4.00
CA GLY A 59 -7.36 -7.06 -2.80
C GLY A 59 -5.96 -7.66 -2.66
N PHE A 60 -5.80 -8.66 -1.81
CA PHE A 60 -4.51 -9.29 -1.52
C PHE A 60 -4.66 -10.81 -1.44
N GLN A 61 -3.79 -11.52 -2.15
CA GLN A 61 -3.70 -12.98 -2.09
C GLN A 61 -2.24 -13.41 -1.96
N LYS A 62 -1.97 -14.33 -1.03
CA LYS A 62 -0.72 -15.09 -0.98
C LYS A 62 -1.05 -16.56 -0.90
N VAL A 63 -0.49 -17.33 -1.82
CA VAL A 63 -0.62 -18.80 -1.85
C VAL A 63 0.57 -19.37 -1.08
N LEU A 64 0.29 -20.14 -0.03
CA LEU A 64 1.30 -20.82 0.76
C LEU A 64 1.34 -22.30 0.36
N GLN A 65 2.55 -22.80 0.10
CA GLN A 65 2.79 -24.22 -0.17
C GLN A 65 3.25 -24.91 1.11
N ILE A 66 2.68 -26.08 1.39
CA ILE A 66 3.03 -26.91 2.55
C ILE A 66 3.67 -28.19 2.02
N GLU A 67 4.88 -28.50 2.48
CA GLU A 67 5.65 -29.66 2.03
C GLU A 67 5.84 -30.66 3.18
N GLY A 68 5.63 -31.95 2.89
CA GLY A 68 5.80 -33.06 3.84
C GLY A 68 4.62 -34.03 3.86
N VAL A 69 4.77 -35.15 4.56
CA VAL A 69 3.73 -36.19 4.67
C VAL A 69 2.90 -35.94 5.92
N GLY A 70 1.56 -35.93 5.79
CA GLY A 70 0.63 -35.78 6.92
C GLY A 70 0.25 -34.33 7.26
N TYR A 71 0.76 -33.33 6.55
CA TYR A 71 0.34 -31.93 6.74
C TYR A 71 -0.91 -31.60 5.91
N ARG A 72 -1.92 -31.03 6.57
CA ARG A 72 -3.13 -30.50 5.95
C ARG A 72 -3.51 -29.22 6.66
N ALA A 73 -3.77 -28.15 5.89
CA ALA A 73 -4.33 -26.93 6.42
C ALA A 73 -5.85 -26.98 6.27
N GLU A 74 -6.56 -26.71 7.37
CA GLU A 74 -8.01 -26.55 7.39
C GLU A 74 -8.33 -25.21 8.06
N MET A 75 -9.34 -24.52 7.56
CA MET A 75 -9.83 -23.27 8.13
C MET A 75 -10.98 -23.61 9.08
N ASP A 76 -10.78 -23.43 10.38
CA ASP A 76 -11.83 -23.62 11.38
C ASP A 76 -12.37 -22.26 11.79
N GLY A 77 -13.49 -21.86 11.18
CA GLY A 77 -14.09 -20.53 11.35
C GLY A 77 -14.53 -19.89 10.03
N LYS A 78 -15.13 -18.70 10.12
CA LYS A 78 -15.63 -17.90 8.99
C LYS A 78 -14.89 -16.57 8.90
#